data_AF-A0A0Q5S3P8-F1
#
_entry.id   AF-A0A0Q5S3P8-F1
#
_cell.length_a   1.000
_cell.length_b   1.000
_cell.length_c   1.000
_cell.angle_alpha   90.00
_cell.angle_beta   90.00
_cell.angle_gamma   90.00
#
_symmetry.space_group_name_H-M   'P 1'
#
loop_
_entity.id
_entity.type
_entity.pdbx_description
1 polymer ?
#
loop_
_entity_poly.entity_id
_entity_poly.type
_entity_poly.pdbx_seq_one_letter_code
_entity_poly.pdbx_strand_id
1 'polypeptide(L)'
;MAKKLKTAHRDLVEALDHHRKVMQEKPLSSKRAGRATAKLRLAVSAYSAVVADKTGQPDPFVDYDALDPVTVASLAAERDAIARKKSSDQGKLD
;
A
#
# COMPACT_ATOMS: atom_id res chain seq x y z
N MET A 1 9.28 -16.22 -19.66
CA MET A 1 8.62 -15.95 -18.36
C MET A 1 9.50 -16.20 -17.13
N ALA A 2 10.29 -17.28 -17.06
CA ALA A 2 11.15 -17.55 -15.90
C ALA A 2 12.16 -16.42 -15.56
N LYS A 3 12.72 -15.75 -16.58
CA LYS A 3 13.57 -14.56 -16.39
C LYS A 3 12.82 -13.40 -15.72
N LYS A 4 11.56 -13.15 -16.14
CA LYS A 4 10.71 -12.08 -15.58
C LYS A 4 10.44 -12.30 -14.09
N LEU A 5 10.13 -13.53 -13.69
CA LEU A 5 9.93 -13.87 -12.27
C LEU A 5 11.21 -13.66 -11.44
N LYS A 6 12.37 -14.07 -11.95
CA LYS A 6 13.65 -13.84 -11.27
C LYS A 6 13.95 -12.35 -11.10
N THR A 7 13.72 -11.55 -12.14
CA THR A 7 13.87 -10.10 -12.08
C THR A 7 12.92 -9.47 -11.07
N ALA A 8 11.61 -9.76 -11.16
CA ALA A 8 10.62 -9.23 -10.22
C ALA A 8 10.90 -9.64 -8.76
N HIS A 9 11.36 -10.87 -8.53
CA HIS A 9 11.77 -11.33 -7.20
C HIS A 9 12.96 -10.54 -6.66
N ARG A 10 14.00 -10.32 -7.48
CA ARG A 10 15.16 -9.52 -7.09
C ARG A 10 14.73 -8.08 -6.76
N ASP A 11 13.93 -7.47 -7.63
CA ASP A 11 13.49 -6.09 -7.46
C ASP A 11 12.63 -5.92 -6.18
N LEU A 12 11.83 -6.95 -5.82
CA LEU A 12 11.10 -7.01 -4.55
C LEU A 12 12.04 -7.08 -3.34
N VAL A 13 13.06 -7.95 -3.38
CA VAL A 13 14.05 -8.05 -2.30
C VAL A 13 14.79 -6.73 -2.11
N GLU A 14 15.21 -6.08 -3.19
CA GLU A 14 15.86 -4.77 -3.14
C GLU A 14 14.95 -3.68 -2.53
N ALA A 15 13.66 -3.70 -2.86
CA ALA A 15 12.69 -2.78 -2.29
C ALA A 15 12.47 -3.01 -0.78
N LEU A 16 12.42 -4.27 -0.33
CA LEU A 16 12.34 -4.64 1.09
C LEU A 16 13.57 -4.17 1.86
N ASP A 17 14.76 -4.42 1.34
CA ASP A 17 16.01 -3.99 1.97
C ASP A 17 16.10 -2.47 2.06
N HIS A 18 15.70 -1.75 1.00
CA HIS A 18 15.65 -0.29 1.02
C HIS A 18 14.64 0.23 2.05
N HIS A 19 13.44 -0.34 2.10
CA HIS A 19 12.41 0.01 3.06
C HIS A 19 12.91 -0.21 4.51
N ARG A 20 13.50 -1.37 4.79
CA ARG A 20 14.11 -1.68 6.09
C ARG A 20 15.16 -0.63 6.46
N LYS A 21 16.09 -0.30 5.55
CA LYS A 21 17.14 0.70 5.81
C LYS A 21 16.55 2.05 6.19
N VAL A 22 15.57 2.54 5.41
CA VAL A 22 14.91 3.83 5.68
C VAL A 22 14.17 3.82 7.01
N MET A 23 13.45 2.74 7.34
CA MET A 23 12.71 2.64 8.61
C MET A 23 13.61 2.56 9.86
N GLN A 24 14.88 2.22 9.69
CA GLN A 24 15.88 2.18 10.76
C GLN A 24 16.60 3.52 10.97
N GLU A 25 16.39 4.52 10.11
CA GLU A 25 17.02 5.83 10.23
C GLU A 25 16.49 6.60 11.46
N LYS A 26 17.40 7.28 12.17
CA LYS A 26 17.08 8.18 13.28
C LYS A 26 17.81 9.52 13.08
N PRO A 27 17.08 10.66 13.00
CA PRO A 27 15.63 10.78 13.01
C PRO A 27 14.97 10.25 11.73
N LEU A 28 13.78 9.65 11.86
CA LEU A 28 13.04 9.12 10.72
C LEU A 28 12.40 10.26 9.92
N SER A 29 12.68 10.34 8.61
CA SER A 29 11.98 11.26 7.71
C SER A 29 10.68 10.64 7.21
N SER A 30 9.53 11.17 7.63
CA SER A 30 8.20 10.71 7.19
C SER A 30 8.06 10.68 5.66
N LYS A 31 8.58 11.71 4.95
CA LYS A 31 8.57 11.77 3.48
C LYS A 31 9.37 10.63 2.86
N ARG A 32 10.53 10.30 3.42
CA ARG A 32 11.40 9.24 2.93
C ARG A 32 10.80 7.86 3.22
N ALA A 33 10.26 7.68 4.42
CA ALA A 33 9.51 6.49 4.81
C ALA A 33 8.34 6.25 3.84
N GLY A 34 7.51 7.27 3.58
CA GLY A 34 6.39 7.17 2.64
C GLY A 34 6.82 6.79 1.21
N ARG A 35 7.92 7.35 0.70
CA ARG A 35 8.48 6.98 -0.61
C ARG A 35 8.98 5.53 -0.63
N ALA A 36 9.66 5.09 0.42
CA ALA A 36 10.15 3.72 0.54
C ALA A 36 8.99 2.72 0.60
N THR A 37 7.92 3.03 1.34
CA THR A 37 6.70 2.22 1.40
C THR A 37 5.99 2.16 0.04
N ALA A 38 5.89 3.29 -0.67
CA ALA A 38 5.31 3.32 -2.01
C ALA A 38 6.11 2.44 -3.00
N LYS A 39 7.45 2.52 -2.97
CA LYS A 39 8.31 1.68 -3.80
C LYS A 39 8.14 0.19 -3.50
N LEU A 40 8.03 -0.17 -2.21
CA LEU A 40 7.78 -1.55 -1.80
C LEU A 40 6.44 -2.07 -2.34
N ARG A 41 5.35 -1.28 -2.22
CA ARG A 41 4.03 -1.66 -2.75
C ARG A 41 4.04 -1.93 -4.25
N LEU A 42 4.73 -1.08 -5.02
CA LEU A 42 4.88 -1.27 -6.47
C LEU A 42 5.64 -2.57 -6.80
N ALA A 43 6.73 -2.85 -6.08
CA ALA A 43 7.51 -4.07 -6.30
C ALA A 43 6.73 -5.35 -5.91
N VAL A 44 5.95 -5.30 -4.83
CA VAL A 44 5.05 -6.39 -4.43
C VAL A 44 4.00 -6.65 -5.50
N SER A 45 3.30 -5.60 -5.97
CA SER A 45 2.29 -5.72 -7.03
C SER A 45 2.88 -6.29 -8.33
N ALA A 46 4.07 -5.84 -8.74
CA ALA A 46 4.74 -6.37 -9.92
C ALA A 46 5.13 -7.85 -9.76
N TYR A 47 5.61 -8.24 -8.58
CA TYR A 47 5.96 -9.64 -8.30
C TYR A 47 4.71 -10.53 -8.26
N SER A 48 3.64 -10.11 -7.57
CA SER A 48 2.42 -10.92 -7.46
C SER A 48 1.73 -11.10 -8.80
N ALA A 49 1.69 -10.07 -9.66
CA ALA A 49 1.19 -10.21 -11.03
C ALA A 49 1.97 -11.27 -11.82
N VAL A 50 3.30 -11.26 -11.73
CA VAL A 50 4.14 -12.24 -12.45
C VAL A 50 4.00 -13.66 -11.87
N VAL A 51 3.76 -13.79 -10.57
CA VAL A 51 3.45 -15.07 -9.92
C VAL A 51 2.10 -15.58 -10.42
N ALA A 52 1.06 -14.74 -10.37
CA ALA A 52 -0.29 -15.10 -10.80
C ALA A 52 -0.34 -15.53 -12.26
N ASP A 53 0.32 -14.80 -13.16
CA ASP A 53 0.46 -15.16 -14.57
C ASP A 53 1.12 -16.53 -14.77
N LYS A 54 2.03 -16.92 -13.86
CA LYS A 54 2.79 -18.17 -13.97
C LYS A 54 2.08 -19.36 -13.34
N THR A 55 1.42 -19.17 -12.20
CA THR A 55 0.77 -20.23 -11.42
C THR A 55 -0.70 -20.39 -11.78
N GLY A 56 -1.31 -19.40 -12.43
CA GLY A 56 -2.76 -19.32 -12.62
C GLY A 56 -3.52 -19.03 -11.31
N GLN A 57 -2.81 -18.73 -10.22
CA GLN A 57 -3.39 -18.44 -8.92
C GLN A 57 -3.33 -16.93 -8.68
N PRO A 58 -4.48 -16.24 -8.56
CA PRO A 58 -4.48 -14.81 -8.24
C PRO A 58 -3.85 -14.55 -6.87
N ASP A 59 -3.39 -13.32 -6.65
CA ASP A 59 -2.82 -12.91 -5.38
C ASP A 59 -3.92 -12.93 -4.29
N PRO A 60 -3.80 -13.78 -3.26
CA PRO A 60 -4.83 -13.93 -2.22
C PRO A 60 -5.00 -12.68 -1.35
N PHE A 61 -4.12 -11.68 -1.49
CA PHE A 61 -4.15 -10.44 -0.74
C PHE A 61 -4.52 -9.21 -1.59
N VAL A 62 -4.87 -9.38 -2.88
CA VAL A 62 -5.25 -8.26 -3.77
C VAL A 62 -6.77 -8.16 -3.96
N ASP A 63 -7.53 -9.19 -3.58
CA ASP A 63 -9.01 -9.21 -3.62
C ASP A 63 -9.68 -8.31 -2.55
N TYR A 64 -9.06 -7.18 -2.17
CA TYR A 64 -9.76 -6.13 -1.41
C TYR A 64 -10.66 -5.26 -2.31
N ASP A 65 -10.44 -5.29 -3.63
CA ASP A 65 -11.29 -4.56 -4.60
C ASP A 65 -12.66 -5.21 -4.80
N ALA A 66 -12.93 -6.34 -4.16
CA ALA A 66 -14.24 -6.97 -4.09
C ALA A 66 -15.03 -6.61 -2.81
N LEU A 67 -14.70 -5.50 -2.13
CA LEU A 67 -15.65 -4.93 -1.17
C LEU A 67 -16.92 -4.56 -1.93
N ASP A 68 -18.06 -5.07 -1.48
CA ASP A 68 -19.32 -4.76 -2.14
C ASP A 68 -19.56 -3.24 -2.13
N PRO A 69 -20.21 -2.68 -3.17
CA PRO A 69 -20.39 -1.23 -3.30
C PRO A 69 -21.05 -0.57 -2.08
N VAL A 70 -21.89 -1.30 -1.33
CA VAL A 70 -22.56 -0.81 -0.12
C VAL A 70 -21.54 -0.62 1.00
N THR A 71 -20.64 -1.58 1.21
CA THR A 71 -19.56 -1.45 2.21
C THR A 71 -18.65 -0.27 1.89
N VAL A 72 -18.28 -0.09 0.62
CA VAL A 72 -17.45 1.06 0.19
C VAL A 72 -18.18 2.39 0.47
N ALA A 73 -19.47 2.48 0.17
CA ALA A 73 -20.28 3.67 0.44
C ALA A 73 -20.38 3.97 1.94
N SER A 74 -20.54 2.95 2.79
CA SER A 74 -20.58 3.11 4.25
C SER A 74 -19.27 3.67 4.78
N LEU A 75 -18.13 3.10 4.38
CA LEU A 75 -16.80 3.56 4.80
C LEU A 75 -16.51 5.00 4.34
N ALA A 76 -16.95 5.37 3.13
CA ALA A 76 -16.85 6.74 2.65
C ALA A 76 -17.69 7.72 3.49
N ALA A 77 -18.93 7.34 3.82
CA ALA A 77 -19.81 8.16 4.66
C ALA A 77 -19.23 8.35 6.08
N GLU A 78 -18.67 7.30 6.67
CA GLU A 78 -18.01 7.36 7.97
C GLU A 78 -16.77 8.27 7.94
N ARG A 79 -15.92 8.13 6.92
CA ARG A 79 -14.75 9.00 6.71
C ARG A 79 -15.17 10.48 6.63
N ASP A 80 -16.22 10.75 5.84
CA ASP A 80 -16.70 12.11 5.63
C ASP A 80 -17.35 12.69 6.91
N ALA A 81 -18.01 11.86 7.71
CA ALA A 81 -18.52 12.26 9.03
C ALA A 81 -17.39 12.61 10.01
N ILE A 82 -16.30 11.83 10.02
CA ILE A 82 -15.11 12.13 10.84
C ILE A 82 -14.46 13.44 10.38
N ALA A 83 -14.33 13.67 9.07
CA ALA A 83 -13.77 14.91 8.52
C ALA A 83 -14.59 16.14 8.95
N ARG A 84 -15.94 16.06 8.85
CA ARG A 84 -16.85 17.11 9.30
C ARG A 84 -16.78 17.35 10.81
N LYS A 85 -16.66 16.29 11.61
CA LYS A 85 -16.52 16.42 13.07
C LYS A 85 -15.22 17.13 13.45
N LYS A 86 -14.11 16.78 12.80
CA LYS A 86 -12.81 17.45 13.01
C LYS A 86 -12.85 18.93 12.61
N SER A 87 -13.51 19.29 11.52
CA SER A 87 -13.66 20.70 11.14
C SER A 87 -14.54 21.48 12.12
N SER A 88 -15.55 20.84 12.70
CA SER A 88 -16.42 21.48 13.70
C SER A 88 -15.78 21.68 15.08
N ASP A 89 -14.84 20.81 15.47
CA ASP A 89 -14.06 20.98 16.70
C ASP A 89 -13.02 22.10 16.56
N GLN A 90 -12.45 22.28 15.37
CA GLN A 90 -11.49 23.35 15.10
C GLN A 90 -12.13 24.75 15.16
N GLY A 91 -13.42 24.87 14.80
CA GLY A 91 -14.17 26.15 14.84
C GLY A 91 -14.81 26.50 16.18
N LYS A 92 -14.60 25.70 17.24
CA LYS A 92 -15.05 25.99 18.62
C LYS A 92 -13.92 26.49 19.53
N LEU A 93 -12.71 26.62 19.00
CA LEU A 93 -11.51 27.05 19.72
C LEU A 93 -11.07 28.49 19.37
N ASP A 94 -11.89 29.23 18.61
CA ASP A 94 -11.73 30.66 18.32
C ASP A 94 -12.78 31.50 19.06
#